data_AF-A0A927QBI5-F1
#
_entry.id   AF-A0A927QBI5-F1
#
_cell.length_a   1.000
_cell.length_b   1.000
_cell.length_c   1.000
_cell.angle_alpha   90.00
_cell.angle_beta   90.00
_cell.angle_gamma   90.00
#
_symmetry.space_group_name_H-M   'P 1'
#
loop_
_entity.id
_entity.type
_entity.pdbx_description
1 polymer ?
#
loop_
_entity_poly.entity_id
_entity_poly.type
_entity_poly.pdbx_seq_one_letter_code
_entity_poly.pdbx_strand_id
1 'polypeptide(L)'
;MADVSLLRLHLLRAMYLLIAIGLGLTVWPLIVAPPELLTDSRSIVRAMLGALALVSLLGLRHPLQMLPLLLFELAWKLVWVLCFALPAWLGPGLDQTGWENLFACMLGVVLVPIVLPWRYVIQRYLVARGERWR
;
A
#
# COMPACT_ATOMS: atom_id res chain seq x y z
N MET A 1 6.71 25.89 -5.39
CA MET A 1 6.55 24.41 -5.37
C MET A 1 7.06 23.98 -4.00
N ALA A 2 6.32 23.18 -3.23
CA ALA A 2 6.80 22.81 -1.90
C ALA A 2 8.13 22.05 -2.06
N ASP A 3 9.24 22.64 -1.62
CA ASP A 3 10.54 21.97 -1.60
C ASP A 3 10.42 20.74 -0.70
N VAL A 4 10.33 19.57 -1.33
CA VAL A 4 10.39 18.28 -0.64
C VAL A 4 11.86 17.97 -0.47
N SER A 5 12.30 17.76 0.78
CA SER A 5 13.70 17.48 1.08
C SER A 5 14.17 16.20 0.39
N LEU A 6 15.47 16.16 0.03
CA LEU A 6 16.09 14.96 -0.56
C LEU A 6 15.90 13.73 0.34
N LEU A 7 16.02 13.90 1.66
CA LEU A 7 15.74 12.84 2.64
C LEU A 7 14.35 12.24 2.44
N ARG A 8 13.31 13.08 2.29
CA ARG A 8 11.94 12.60 2.11
C ARG A 8 11.75 11.89 0.78
N LEU A 9 12.42 12.34 -0.29
CA LEU A 9 12.43 11.61 -1.56
C LEU A 9 13.09 10.23 -1.44
N HIS A 10 14.19 10.10 -0.68
CA HIS A 10 14.80 8.80 -0.42
C HIS A 10 13.93 7.89 0.45
N LEU A 11 13.26 8.44 1.47
CA LEU A 11 12.29 7.69 2.28
C LEU A 11 11.12 7.18 1.44
N LEU A 12 10.59 7.98 0.53
CA LEU A 12 9.55 7.54 -0.40
C LEU A 12 10.05 6.38 -1.28
N ARG A 13 11.25 6.49 -1.86
CA ARG A 13 11.86 5.40 -2.65
C ARG A 13 12.06 4.14 -1.82
N ALA A 14 12.53 4.28 -0.59
CA ALA A 14 12.69 3.16 0.33
C ALA A 14 11.34 2.49 0.63
N MET A 15 10.27 3.26 0.80
CA MET A 15 8.92 2.72 0.99
C MET A 15 8.43 1.96 -0.25
N TYR A 16 8.59 2.52 -1.46
CA TYR A 16 8.23 1.82 -2.69
C TYR A 16 9.03 0.53 -2.88
N LEU A 17 10.33 0.57 -2.55
CA LEU A 17 11.19 -0.60 -2.60
C LEU A 17 10.75 -1.67 -1.59
N LEU A 18 10.42 -1.26 -0.37
CA LEU A 18 9.92 -2.14 0.68
C LEU A 18 8.63 -2.84 0.24
N ILE A 19 7.69 -2.11 -0.36
CA ILE A 19 6.45 -2.70 -0.89
C ILE A 19 6.75 -3.68 -2.03
N ALA A 20 7.57 -3.27 -3.00
CA ALA A 20 7.90 -4.09 -4.16
C ALA A 20 8.61 -5.41 -3.74
N ILE A 21 9.60 -5.33 -2.86
CA ILE A 21 10.32 -6.50 -2.35
C ILE A 21 9.41 -7.33 -1.43
N GLY A 22 8.71 -6.70 -0.49
CA GLY A 22 7.85 -7.39 0.47
C GLY A 22 6.77 -8.22 -0.23
N LEU A 23 6.06 -7.62 -1.19
CA LEU A 23 5.06 -8.33 -1.99
C LEU A 23 5.69 -9.27 -3.04
N GLY A 24 6.87 -8.91 -3.56
CA GLY A 24 7.67 -9.77 -4.44
C GLY A 24 8.10 -11.09 -3.80
N LEU A 25 8.35 -11.08 -2.48
CA LEU A 25 8.73 -12.28 -1.74
C LEU A 25 7.54 -13.05 -1.18
N THR A 26 6.45 -12.37 -0.84
CA THR A 26 5.30 -12.99 -0.14
C THR A 26 4.12 -13.31 -1.04
N VAL A 27 3.86 -12.53 -2.10
CA VAL A 27 2.69 -12.67 -2.98
C VAL A 27 3.05 -13.26 -4.34
N TRP A 28 4.15 -12.82 -4.96
CA TRP A 28 4.55 -13.27 -6.29
C TRP A 28 4.79 -14.79 -6.42
N PRO A 29 5.39 -15.50 -5.43
CA PRO A 29 5.48 -16.96 -5.50
C PRO A 29 4.11 -17.64 -5.59
N LEU A 30 3.10 -17.09 -4.88
CA LEU A 30 1.73 -17.59 -4.88
C LEU A 30 0.98 -17.31 -6.19
N ILE A 31 1.51 -16.43 -7.04
CA ILE A 31 0.97 -16.13 -8.38
C ILE A 31 1.63 -17.02 -9.43
N VAL A 32 2.96 -17.13 -9.41
CA VAL A 32 3.74 -17.82 -10.45
C VAL A 32 3.70 -19.35 -10.28
N ALA A 33 3.71 -19.82 -9.04
CA ALA A 33 3.64 -21.23 -8.70
C ALA A 33 2.54 -21.47 -7.65
N PRO A 34 1.25 -21.28 -8.02
CA PRO A 34 0.17 -21.43 -7.07
C PRO A 34 0.04 -22.91 -6.68
N PRO A 35 -0.16 -23.23 -5.39
CA PRO A 35 -0.34 -24.61 -4.93
C PRO A 35 -1.62 -25.26 -5.49
N GLU A 36 -2.63 -24.44 -5.80
CA GLU A 36 -3.88 -24.84 -6.43
C GLU A 36 -4.32 -23.78 -7.45
N LEU A 37 -4.99 -24.19 -8.53
CA LEU A 37 -5.58 -23.27 -9.50
C LEU A 37 -6.83 -22.61 -8.91
N LEU A 38 -6.63 -21.47 -8.24
CA LEU A 38 -7.68 -20.73 -7.55
C LEU A 38 -8.38 -19.73 -8.49
N THR A 39 -9.70 -19.81 -8.58
CA THR A 39 -10.57 -18.81 -9.24
C THR A 39 -11.46 -18.06 -8.24
N ASP A 40 -11.06 -18.04 -6.97
CA ASP A 40 -11.78 -17.39 -5.89
C ASP A 40 -11.27 -15.96 -5.62
N SER A 41 -11.87 -15.28 -4.64
CA SER A 41 -11.46 -13.92 -4.27
C SER A 41 -9.98 -13.81 -3.85
N ARG A 42 -9.33 -14.91 -3.41
CA ARG A 42 -7.92 -14.88 -3.00
C ARG A 42 -7.02 -14.72 -4.21
N SER A 43 -7.32 -15.35 -5.34
CA SER A 43 -6.52 -15.15 -6.56
C SER A 43 -6.66 -13.72 -7.10
N ILE A 44 -7.85 -13.12 -6.99
CA ILE A 44 -8.09 -11.71 -7.33
C ILE A 44 -7.24 -10.79 -6.43
N VAL A 45 -7.28 -10.97 -5.11
CA VAL A 45 -6.49 -10.17 -4.17
C VAL A 45 -4.98 -10.32 -4.43
N ARG A 46 -4.50 -11.54 -4.68
CA ARG A 46 -3.10 -11.78 -5.04
C ARG A 46 -2.71 -11.03 -6.31
N ALA A 47 -3.54 -11.08 -7.35
CA ALA A 47 -3.27 -10.34 -8.59
C ALA A 47 -3.21 -8.81 -8.35
N MET A 48 -4.14 -8.26 -7.57
CA MET A 48 -4.13 -6.83 -7.20
C MET A 48 -2.87 -6.44 -6.44
N LEU A 49 -2.46 -7.23 -5.45
CA LEU A 49 -1.24 -6.98 -4.67
C LEU A 49 0.04 -7.21 -5.50
N GLY A 50 0.04 -8.19 -6.39
CA GLY A 50 1.13 -8.43 -7.33
C GLY A 50 1.32 -7.24 -8.28
N ALA A 51 0.22 -6.69 -8.81
CA ALA A 51 0.23 -5.48 -9.61
C ALA A 51 0.70 -4.25 -8.80
N LEU A 52 0.25 -4.10 -7.56
CA LEU A 52 0.74 -3.06 -6.64
C LEU A 52 2.26 -3.13 -6.47
N ALA A 53 2.83 -4.33 -6.33
CA ALA A 53 4.28 -4.54 -6.26
C ALA A 53 5.01 -4.05 -7.53
N LEU A 54 4.51 -4.41 -8.72
CA LEU A 54 5.10 -3.99 -10.00
C LEU A 54 5.03 -2.48 -10.18
N VAL A 55 3.87 -1.89 -9.93
CA VAL A 55 3.64 -0.45 -10.08
C VAL A 55 4.48 0.34 -9.06
N SER A 56 4.78 -0.25 -7.89
CA SER A 56 5.68 0.37 -6.90
C SER A 56 7.10 0.56 -7.44
N LEU A 57 7.56 -0.26 -8.39
CA LEU A 57 8.87 -0.07 -9.04
C LEU A 57 8.95 1.27 -9.79
N LEU A 58 7.84 1.76 -10.35
CA LEU A 58 7.78 3.10 -10.98
C LEU A 58 7.98 4.21 -9.94
N GLY A 59 7.57 3.97 -8.68
CA GLY A 59 7.79 4.88 -7.55
C GLY A 59 9.26 5.09 -7.21
N LEU A 60 10.16 4.17 -7.60
CA LEU A 60 11.60 4.36 -7.44
C LEU A 60 12.13 5.49 -8.33
N ARG A 61 11.62 5.57 -9.56
CA ARG A 61 11.99 6.59 -10.54
C ARG A 61 11.24 7.90 -10.31
N HIS A 62 9.93 7.82 -10.03
CA HIS A 62 9.03 8.97 -9.92
C HIS A 62 8.26 9.03 -8.58
N PRO A 63 8.95 9.15 -7.42
CA PRO A 63 8.34 8.95 -6.11
C PRO A 63 7.19 9.92 -5.76
N LEU A 64 7.26 11.18 -6.21
CA LEU A 64 6.22 12.17 -5.96
C LEU A 64 4.99 12.01 -6.87
N GLN A 65 5.20 11.57 -8.12
CA GLN A 65 4.09 11.35 -9.05
C GLN A 65 3.28 10.10 -8.66
N MET A 66 3.94 9.14 -8.02
CA MET A 66 3.36 7.87 -7.60
C MET A 66 2.71 7.91 -6.20
N LEU A 67 2.63 9.08 -5.55
CA LEU A 67 1.96 9.21 -4.24
C LEU A 67 0.54 8.63 -4.17
N PRO A 68 -0.30 8.69 -5.23
CA PRO A 68 -1.62 8.05 -5.20
C PRO A 68 -1.56 6.55 -4.92
N LEU A 69 -0.47 5.88 -5.30
CA LEU A 69 -0.25 4.46 -5.02
C LEU A 69 -0.08 4.20 -3.51
N LEU A 70 0.70 5.04 -2.82
CA LEU A 70 0.88 4.92 -1.36
C LEU A 70 -0.39 5.32 -0.61
N LEU A 71 -1.13 6.31 -1.10
CA LEU A 71 -2.43 6.68 -0.53
C LEU A 71 -3.44 5.54 -0.68
N PHE A 72 -3.48 4.89 -1.85
CA PHE A 72 -4.27 3.69 -2.07
C PHE A 72 -3.85 2.57 -1.11
N GLU A 73 -2.54 2.31 -0.99
CA GLU A 73 -1.98 1.31 -0.09
C GLU A 73 -2.46 1.51 1.35
N LEU A 74 -2.35 2.75 1.83
CA LEU A 74 -2.78 3.12 3.17
C LEU A 74 -4.30 2.97 3.32
N ALA A 75 -5.06 3.43 2.33
CA ALA A 75 -6.52 3.43 2.37
C ALA A 75 -7.08 2.01 2.46
N TRP A 76 -6.65 1.07 1.59
CA TRP A 76 -7.20 -0.28 1.62
C TRP A 76 -6.82 -1.02 2.91
N LYS A 77 -5.62 -0.77 3.46
CA LYS A 77 -5.21 -1.33 4.76
C LYS A 77 -6.02 -0.76 5.90
N LEU A 78 -6.27 0.55 5.93
CA LEU A 78 -7.13 1.17 6.94
C LEU A 78 -8.55 0.61 6.87
N VAL A 79 -9.12 0.49 5.67
CA VAL A 79 -10.45 -0.13 5.49
C VAL A 79 -10.42 -1.57 6.00
N TRP A 80 -9.40 -2.36 5.65
CA TRP A 80 -9.30 -3.74 6.11
C TRP A 80 -9.20 -3.85 7.65
N VAL A 81 -8.33 -3.04 8.26
CA VAL A 81 -8.12 -3.02 9.71
C VAL A 81 -9.40 -2.57 10.43
N LEU A 82 -10.03 -1.49 9.99
CA LEU A 82 -11.19 -0.91 10.67
C LEU A 82 -12.48 -1.72 10.46
N CYS A 83 -12.69 -2.25 9.26
CA CYS A 83 -13.96 -2.91 8.92
C CYS A 83 -13.93 -4.43 9.13
N PHE A 84 -12.75 -5.06 9.20
CA PHE A 84 -12.64 -6.52 9.32
C PHE A 84 -11.81 -6.94 10.52
N ALA A 85 -10.57 -6.46 10.64
CA ALA A 85 -9.68 -6.92 11.70
C ALA A 85 -10.14 -6.46 13.10
N LEU A 86 -10.54 -5.20 13.23
CA LEU A 86 -10.99 -4.62 14.49
C LEU A 86 -12.28 -5.29 14.99
N PRO A 87 -13.36 -5.44 14.18
CA PRO A 87 -14.53 -6.20 14.60
C PRO A 87 -14.22 -7.66 14.95
N ALA A 88 -13.35 -8.33 14.18
CA ALA A 88 -12.94 -9.70 14.48
C ALA A 88 -12.21 -9.80 15.82
N TRP A 89 -11.28 -8.88 16.09
CA TRP A 89 -10.53 -8.81 17.34
C TRP A 89 -11.42 -8.54 18.55
N LEU A 90 -12.45 -7.69 18.41
CA LEU A 90 -13.42 -7.39 19.47
C LEU A 90 -14.48 -8.50 19.66
N GLY A 91 -14.66 -9.39 18.69
CA GLY A 91 -15.65 -10.45 18.73
C GLY A 91 -15.02 -11.84 18.90
N PRO A 92 -15.01 -12.68 17.85
CA PRO A 92 -14.52 -14.07 17.95
C PRO A 92 -13.01 -14.21 18.18
N GLY A 93 -12.24 -13.13 18.03
CA GLY A 93 -10.79 -13.14 18.01
C GLY A 93 -10.22 -13.34 16.60
N LEU A 94 -8.94 -13.00 16.44
CA LEU A 94 -8.18 -13.26 15.20
C LEU A 94 -7.51 -14.62 15.29
N ASP A 95 -7.65 -15.41 14.23
CA ASP A 95 -6.85 -16.62 14.02
C ASP A 95 -5.40 -16.24 13.66
N GLN A 96 -4.54 -17.25 13.50
CA GLN A 96 -3.12 -17.01 13.17
C GLN A 96 -2.97 -16.18 11.89
N THR A 97 -3.73 -16.52 10.84
CA THR A 97 -3.73 -15.79 9.56
C THR A 97 -4.18 -14.34 9.75
N GLY A 98 -5.21 -14.12 10.56
CA GLY A 98 -5.71 -12.79 10.92
C GLY A 98 -4.64 -11.94 11.60
N TRP A 99 -3.87 -12.51 12.53
CA TRP A 99 -2.76 -11.83 13.20
C TRP A 99 -1.61 -11.48 12.25
N GLU A 100 -1.21 -12.40 11.37
CA GLU A 100 -0.16 -12.16 10.37
C GLU A 100 -0.57 -11.03 9.41
N ASN A 101 -1.82 -11.06 8.92
CA ASN A 101 -2.36 -10.01 8.06
C ASN A 101 -2.47 -8.67 8.78
N LEU A 102 -2.92 -8.66 10.04
CA LEU A 102 -3.00 -7.44 10.85
C LEU A 102 -1.62 -6.82 11.05
N PHE A 103 -0.61 -7.63 11.37
CA PHE A 103 0.77 -7.17 11.51
C PHE A 103 1.29 -6.54 10.20
N ALA A 104 1.12 -7.23 9.07
CA ALA A 104 1.53 -6.73 7.75
C ALA A 104 0.77 -5.44 7.34
N CYS A 105 -0.51 -5.33 7.70
CA CYS A 105 -1.28 -4.11 7.47
C CYS A 105 -0.79 -2.97 8.36
N MET A 106 -0.56 -3.22 9.65
CA MET A 106 -0.09 -2.22 10.61
C MET A 106 1.27 -1.63 10.24
N LEU A 107 2.18 -2.44 9.69
CA LEU A 107 3.44 -1.93 9.14
C LEU A 107 3.21 -0.85 8.08
N GLY A 108 2.28 -1.07 7.14
CA GLY A 108 1.92 -0.07 6.14
C GLY A 108 1.23 1.16 6.76
N VAL A 109 0.25 0.93 7.63
CA VAL A 109 -0.51 1.98 8.32
C VAL A 109 0.38 2.90 9.15
N VAL A 110 1.48 2.41 9.70
CA VAL A 110 2.43 3.23 10.46
C VAL A 110 3.49 3.85 9.55
N LEU A 111 4.13 3.07 8.67
CA LEU A 111 5.26 3.55 7.88
C LEU A 111 4.85 4.55 6.80
N VAL A 112 3.72 4.34 6.13
CA VAL A 112 3.29 5.18 5.01
C VAL A 112 3.03 6.63 5.45
N PRO A 113 2.27 6.89 6.52
CA PRO A 113 2.15 8.23 7.09
C PRO A 113 3.47 8.92 7.44
N ILE A 114 4.48 8.17 7.89
CA ILE A 114 5.77 8.76 8.28
C ILE A 114 6.54 9.27 7.05
N VAL A 115 6.53 8.49 5.97
CA VAL A 115 7.26 8.84 4.73
C VAL A 115 6.51 9.86 3.87
N LEU A 116 5.18 9.91 3.96
CA LEU A 116 4.36 10.80 3.13
C LEU A 116 4.69 12.28 3.39
N PRO A 117 4.93 13.08 2.33
CA PRO A 117 5.05 14.53 2.45
C PRO A 117 3.66 15.15 2.64
N TRP A 118 3.08 15.07 3.84
CA TRP A 118 1.71 15.54 4.12
C TRP A 118 1.40 16.94 3.60
N ARG A 119 2.32 17.89 3.77
CA ARG A 119 2.17 19.25 3.23
C ARG A 119 1.99 19.24 1.70
N TYR A 120 2.78 18.43 0.99
CA TYR A 120 2.66 18.27 -0.46
C TYR A 120 1.35 17.56 -0.82
N VAL A 121 0.99 16.49 -0.11
CA VAL A 121 -0.24 15.72 -0.35
C VAL A 121 -1.48 16.62 -0.22
N ILE A 122 -1.58 17.37 0.87
CA ILE A 122 -2.70 18.29 1.12
C ILE A 122 -2.75 19.37 0.04
N GLN A 123 -1.60 20.00 -0.26
CA GLN A 123 -1.55 21.05 -1.28
C GLN A 123 -1.93 20.54 -2.67
N ARG A 124 -1.50 19.33 -3.04
CA ARG A 124 -1.67 18.78 -4.39
C ARG A 124 -3.02 18.09 -4.60
N TYR A 125 -3.53 17.37 -3.62
CA TYR A 125 -4.71 16.52 -3.77
C TYR A 125 -5.98 17.08 -3.11
N LEU A 126 -5.85 17.97 -2.12
CA LEU A 126 -7.00 18.55 -1.42
C LEU A 126 -7.22 20.02 -1.78
N VAL A 127 -6.15 20.81 -1.86
CA VAL A 127 -6.24 22.27 -2.07
C VAL A 127 -6.17 22.65 -3.55
N ALA A 128 -5.28 22.02 -4.33
CA ALA A 128 -5.16 22.33 -5.75
C ALA A 128 -6.47 22.04 -6.48
N ARG A 129 -6.87 22.95 -7.38
CA ARG A 129 -8.03 22.72 -8.24
C ARG A 129 -7.79 21.47 -9.09
N GLY A 130 -8.78 20.59 -9.12
CA GLY A 130 -8.80 19.45 -10.02
C GLY A 130 -8.64 19.88 -11.47
N GLU A 131 -8.10 18.98 -12.29
CA GLU A 131 -7.97 19.23 -13.73
C GLU A 131 -9.35 19.46 -14.35
N ARG A 132 -9.39 20.32 -15.37
CA ARG A 132 -10.63 20.64 -16.05
C ARG A 132 -11.11 19.41 -16.81
N TRP A 133 -12.42 19.21 -16.80
CA TRP A 133 -13.06 18.12 -17.54
C TRP A 133 -13.12 18.39 -19.06
N ARG A 134 -12.74 19.59 -19.51
CA ARG A 134 -12.72 20.05 -20.90
C ARG A 134 -11.49 20.91 -21.14
#